data_AF-A0A420ZAM2-F1
#
_entry.id   AF-A0A420ZAM2-F1
#
_cell.length_a   1.000
_cell.length_b   1.000
_cell.length_c   1.000
_cell.angle_alpha   90.00
_cell.angle_beta   90.00
_cell.angle_gamma   90.00
#
_symmetry.space_group_name_H-M   'P 1'
#
loop_
_entity.id
_entity.type
_entity.pdbx_description
1 polymer ?
#
loop_
_entity_poly.entity_id
_entity_poly.type
_entity_poly.pdbx_seq_one_letter_code
_entity_poly.pdbx_strand_id
1 'polypeptide(L)'
;MDCFFINIVGWSAGIEGQLPGFVAISAFFIAILALKHSFDITQWPVIILAGSVVGAYLALLRFNFFPQQIQAGYSAKSLAGFFLSLLSILSGAKLATLLFILAVPFADAVFVILKRLFSGHSIFISDGQHFHHHLLELGWSRQQIAILYWSFSLLFGILSLVLNSWQKFLVLIILFSFLFLLIFQVSRHTSKKSNPPFHSQN
;
A
#
# COMPACT_ATOMS: atom_id res chain seq x y z
N MET A 1 -14.27 5.71 8.23
CA MET A 1 -12.96 5.14 7.83
C MET A 1 -12.76 5.14 6.31
N ASP A 2 -13.78 5.50 5.53
CA ASP A 2 -13.84 5.25 4.09
C ASP A 2 -12.95 6.20 3.26
N CYS A 3 -12.86 7.47 3.63
CA CYS A 3 -11.97 8.43 2.93
C CYS A 3 -10.48 8.10 3.10
N PHE A 4 -10.10 7.47 4.21
CA PHE A 4 -8.71 7.18 4.53
C PHE A 4 -8.14 6.08 3.62
N PHE A 5 -8.87 4.97 3.44
CA PHE A 5 -8.48 3.91 2.52
C PHE A 5 -8.46 4.38 1.06
N ILE A 6 -9.42 5.20 0.66
CA ILE A 6 -9.45 5.83 -0.68
C ILE A 6 -8.17 6.65 -0.92
N ASN A 7 -7.80 7.50 0.04
CA ASN A 7 -6.62 8.35 -0.09
C ASN A 7 -5.32 7.53 -0.07
N ILE A 8 -5.16 6.56 0.83
CA ILE A 8 -3.95 5.73 0.90
C ILE A 8 -3.77 4.87 -0.34
N VAL A 9 -4.84 4.22 -0.82
CA VAL A 9 -4.76 3.42 -2.05
C VAL A 9 -4.39 4.32 -3.22
N GLY A 10 -4.96 5.52 -3.29
CA GLY A 10 -4.59 6.56 -4.26
C GLY A 10 -3.12 6.96 -4.19
N TRP A 11 -2.58 7.21 -2.99
CA TRP A 11 -1.20 7.63 -2.78
C TRP A 11 -0.17 6.51 -2.99
N SER A 12 -0.52 5.25 -2.73
CA SER A 12 0.37 4.11 -2.96
C SER A 12 0.50 3.71 -4.44
N ALA A 13 -0.41 4.20 -5.30
CA ALA A 13 -0.49 3.84 -6.71
C ALA A 13 0.35 4.79 -7.57
N GLY A 14 1.68 4.65 -7.49
CA GLY A 14 2.62 5.47 -8.24
C GLY A 14 3.21 4.80 -9.49
N ILE A 15 3.19 3.45 -9.57
CA ILE A 15 3.77 2.70 -10.70
C ILE A 15 2.74 1.81 -11.40
N GLU A 16 2.95 1.62 -12.70
CA GLU A 16 2.22 0.69 -13.57
C GLU A 16 2.17 -0.73 -12.98
N GLY A 17 0.98 -1.33 -12.94
CA GLY A 17 0.73 -2.67 -12.39
C GLY A 17 0.67 -2.75 -10.87
N GLN A 18 1.18 -1.76 -10.13
CA GLN A 18 1.26 -1.81 -8.67
C GLN A 18 -0.13 -1.91 -8.02
N LEU A 19 -1.01 -0.94 -8.30
CA LEU A 19 -2.38 -0.89 -7.75
C LEU A 19 -3.22 -2.11 -8.08
N PRO A 20 -3.44 -2.47 -9.36
CA PRO A 20 -4.33 -3.57 -9.66
C PRO A 20 -3.84 -4.91 -9.09
N GLY A 21 -2.53 -5.10 -8.96
CA GLY A 21 -1.97 -6.30 -8.33
C GLY A 21 -2.25 -6.38 -6.82
N PHE A 22 -1.87 -5.38 -6.01
CA PHE A 22 -2.09 -5.49 -4.56
C PHE A 22 -3.59 -5.49 -4.20
N VAL A 23 -4.45 -4.82 -4.98
CA VAL A 23 -5.90 -4.81 -4.77
C VAL A 23 -6.48 -6.20 -5.04
N ALA A 24 -6.11 -6.82 -6.18
CA ALA A 24 -6.54 -8.17 -6.51
C ALA A 24 -6.06 -9.19 -5.46
N ILE A 25 -4.79 -9.10 -5.03
CA ILE A 25 -4.24 -9.98 -4.00
C ILE A 25 -5.00 -9.80 -2.67
N SER A 26 -5.24 -8.56 -2.26
CA SER A 26 -5.96 -8.27 -1.00
C SER A 26 -7.39 -8.81 -1.01
N ALA A 27 -8.13 -8.56 -2.10
CA ALA A 27 -9.48 -9.08 -2.26
C ALA A 27 -9.50 -10.62 -2.32
N PHE A 28 -8.50 -11.24 -2.95
CA PHE A 28 -8.38 -12.69 -3.02
C PHE A 28 -8.21 -13.34 -1.63
N PHE A 29 -7.32 -12.82 -0.79
CA PHE A 29 -7.14 -13.35 0.57
C PHE A 29 -8.37 -13.09 1.46
N ILE A 30 -9.06 -11.97 1.27
CA ILE A 30 -10.35 -11.72 1.95
C ILE A 30 -11.39 -12.76 1.53
N ALA A 31 -11.49 -13.07 0.23
CA ALA A 31 -12.38 -14.10 -0.29
C ALA A 31 -12.08 -15.47 0.32
N ILE A 32 -10.80 -15.88 0.36
CA ILE A 32 -10.38 -17.14 1.02
C ILE A 32 -10.79 -17.15 2.49
N LEU A 33 -10.54 -16.06 3.21
CA LEU A 33 -10.85 -16.00 4.64
C LEU A 33 -12.37 -15.96 4.92
N ALA A 34 -13.16 -15.42 3.98
CA ALA A 34 -14.62 -15.51 3.98
C ALA A 34 -15.12 -16.92 3.66
N LEU A 35 -14.50 -17.61 2.71
CA LEU A 35 -14.79 -19.02 2.41
C LEU A 35 -14.54 -19.94 3.61
N LYS A 36 -13.52 -19.68 4.44
CA LYS A 36 -13.32 -20.43 5.70
C LYS A 36 -14.50 -20.34 6.68
N HIS A 37 -15.32 -19.29 6.59
CA HIS A 37 -16.50 -19.07 7.42
C HIS A 37 -17.79 -19.17 6.59
N SER A 38 -17.79 -19.95 5.50
CA SER A 38 -18.93 -20.05 4.58
C SER A 38 -20.20 -20.63 5.21
N PHE A 39 -20.09 -21.24 6.39
CA PHE A 39 -21.23 -21.68 7.19
C PHE A 39 -22.11 -20.50 7.64
N ASP A 40 -21.53 -19.31 7.81
CA ASP A 40 -22.29 -18.09 8.08
C ASP A 40 -22.85 -17.52 6.78
N ILE A 41 -24.18 -17.42 6.70
CA ILE A 41 -24.87 -16.95 5.49
C ILE A 41 -24.49 -15.50 5.12
N THR A 42 -24.07 -14.71 6.12
CA THR A 42 -23.63 -13.33 5.97
C THR A 42 -22.30 -13.18 5.21
N GLN A 43 -21.53 -14.26 5.05
CA GLN A 43 -20.23 -14.23 4.35
C GLN A 43 -20.37 -14.37 2.82
N TRP A 44 -21.49 -14.89 2.32
CA TRP A 44 -21.71 -15.09 0.87
C TRP A 44 -21.62 -13.79 0.05
N PRO A 45 -22.26 -12.68 0.46
CA PRO A 45 -22.10 -11.40 -0.24
C PRO A 45 -20.64 -10.93 -0.28
N VAL A 46 -19.87 -11.16 0.79
CA VAL A 46 -18.45 -10.80 0.87
C VAL A 46 -17.62 -11.61 -0.13
N ILE A 47 -17.88 -12.92 -0.24
CA ILE A 47 -17.17 -13.82 -1.18
C ILE A 47 -17.44 -13.39 -2.62
N ILE A 48 -18.71 -13.14 -2.97
CA ILE A 48 -19.11 -12.75 -4.33
C ILE A 48 -18.52 -11.39 -4.70
N LEU A 49 -18.63 -10.41 -3.80
CA LEU A 49 -18.06 -9.09 -4.01
C LEU A 49 -16.53 -9.15 -4.15
N ALA A 50 -15.85 -9.87 -3.26
CA ALA A 50 -14.40 -10.03 -3.30
C ALA A 50 -13.96 -10.73 -4.59
N GLY A 51 -14.64 -11.80 -5.00
CA GLY A 51 -14.37 -12.49 -6.27
C GLY A 51 -14.56 -11.58 -7.49
N SER A 52 -15.58 -10.74 -7.48
CA SER A 52 -15.85 -9.75 -8.54
C SER A 52 -14.74 -8.70 -8.62
N VAL A 53 -14.27 -8.21 -7.46
CA VAL A 53 -13.14 -7.27 -7.37
C VAL A 53 -11.84 -7.93 -7.87
N VAL A 54 -11.56 -9.17 -7.46
CA VAL A 54 -10.41 -9.93 -7.97
C VAL A 54 -10.45 -10.01 -9.50
N GLY A 55 -11.57 -10.43 -10.09
CA GLY A 55 -11.73 -10.53 -11.54
C GLY A 55 -11.52 -9.19 -12.25
N ALA A 56 -12.15 -8.12 -11.75
CA ALA A 56 -12.04 -6.79 -12.34
C ALA A 56 -10.60 -6.24 -12.30
N TYR A 57 -9.91 -6.37 -11.16
CA TYR A 57 -8.55 -5.85 -11.01
C TYR A 57 -7.48 -6.76 -11.63
N LEU A 58 -7.72 -8.06 -11.77
CA LEU A 58 -6.86 -8.94 -12.58
C LEU A 58 -6.98 -8.62 -14.08
N ALA A 59 -8.21 -8.35 -14.57
CA ALA A 59 -8.41 -7.88 -15.93
C ALA A 59 -7.71 -6.53 -16.14
N LEU A 60 -7.88 -5.57 -15.23
CA LEU A 60 -7.16 -4.30 -15.28
C LEU A 60 -5.65 -4.50 -15.22
N LEU A 61 -5.17 -5.42 -14.40
CA LEU A 61 -3.74 -5.73 -14.27
C LEU A 61 -3.14 -6.16 -15.61
N ARG A 62 -3.86 -6.99 -16.39
CA ARG A 62 -3.37 -7.46 -17.69
C ARG A 62 -3.08 -6.32 -18.67
N PHE A 63 -3.89 -5.26 -18.65
CA PHE A 63 -3.74 -4.08 -19.52
C PHE A 63 -2.90 -2.95 -18.90
N ASN A 64 -2.75 -2.96 -17.57
CA ASN A 64 -2.01 -1.95 -16.83
C ASN A 64 -0.54 -2.33 -16.59
N PHE A 65 -0.20 -3.62 -16.65
CA PHE A 65 1.18 -4.09 -16.50
C PHE A 65 2.04 -3.72 -17.71
N PHE A 66 3.32 -3.42 -17.46
CA PHE A 66 4.23 -2.92 -18.48
C PHE A 66 4.40 -3.92 -19.65
N PRO A 67 4.31 -3.47 -20.92
CA PRO A 67 4.08 -2.10 -21.38
C PRO A 67 2.62 -1.66 -21.20
N GLN A 68 2.40 -0.55 -20.48
CA GLN A 68 1.07 -0.08 -20.13
C GLN A 68 0.23 0.32 -21.35
N GLN A 69 -0.96 -0.27 -21.47
CA GLN A 69 -1.95 0.07 -22.50
C GLN A 69 -3.07 0.94 -21.91
N ILE A 70 -3.47 0.67 -20.67
CA ILE A 70 -4.55 1.38 -19.98
C ILE A 70 -4.05 1.87 -18.62
N GLN A 71 -4.14 3.18 -18.37
CA GLN A 71 -3.80 3.77 -17.09
C GLN A 71 -4.97 3.66 -16.10
N ALA A 72 -4.67 3.32 -14.85
CA ALA A 72 -5.66 3.35 -13.78
C ALA A 72 -5.97 4.82 -13.41
N GLY A 73 -7.05 5.35 -13.99
CA GLY A 73 -7.53 6.71 -13.71
C GLY A 73 -7.98 6.88 -12.25
N TYR A 74 -8.27 8.13 -11.86
CA TYR A 74 -8.67 8.47 -10.49
C TYR A 74 -9.87 7.66 -10.00
N SER A 75 -10.85 7.40 -10.87
CA SER A 75 -12.03 6.58 -10.59
C SER A 75 -11.68 5.14 -10.22
N ALA A 76 -10.74 4.51 -10.93
CA ALA A 76 -10.31 3.15 -10.62
C ALA A 76 -9.59 3.10 -9.26
N LYS A 77 -8.77 4.09 -8.95
CA LYS A 77 -8.06 4.15 -7.66
C LYS A 77 -9.02 4.36 -6.48
N SER A 78 -9.99 5.26 -6.63
CA SER A 78 -10.97 5.53 -5.57
C SER A 78 -11.93 4.36 -5.37
N LEU A 79 -12.36 3.71 -6.45
CA LEU A 79 -13.17 2.50 -6.41
C LEU A 79 -12.44 1.34 -5.73
N ALA A 80 -11.13 1.19 -5.94
CA ALA A 80 -10.31 0.19 -5.26
C ALA A 80 -10.33 0.40 -3.74
N GLY A 81 -10.06 1.63 -3.29
CA GLY A 81 -10.09 1.97 -1.87
C GLY A 81 -11.47 1.79 -1.24
N PHE A 82 -12.53 2.16 -1.96
CA PHE A 82 -13.92 1.95 -1.53
C PHE A 82 -14.24 0.46 -1.35
N PHE A 83 -13.96 -0.38 -2.34
CA PHE A 83 -14.27 -1.81 -2.25
C PHE A 83 -13.46 -2.51 -1.17
N LEU A 84 -12.18 -2.18 -0.99
CA LEU A 84 -11.37 -2.73 0.09
C LEU A 84 -11.92 -2.30 1.47
N SER A 85 -12.32 -1.04 1.63
CA SER A 85 -12.98 -0.56 2.86
C SER A 85 -14.28 -1.33 3.12
N LEU A 86 -15.14 -1.45 2.10
CA LEU A 86 -16.42 -2.13 2.20
C LEU A 86 -16.24 -3.62 2.55
N LEU A 87 -15.33 -4.32 1.90
CA LEU A 87 -15.01 -5.72 2.19
C LEU A 87 -14.47 -5.90 3.61
N SER A 88 -13.65 -4.96 4.09
CA SER A 88 -13.14 -4.97 5.46
C SER A 88 -14.26 -4.83 6.49
N ILE A 89 -15.21 -3.93 6.25
CA ILE A 89 -16.35 -3.67 7.15
C ILE A 89 -17.33 -4.84 7.14
N LEU A 90 -17.79 -5.28 5.96
CA LEU A 90 -18.76 -6.36 5.81
C LEU A 90 -18.27 -7.67 6.40
N SER A 91 -16.95 -7.86 6.42
CA SER A 91 -16.36 -9.08 6.93
C SER A 91 -16.17 -9.11 8.47
N GLY A 92 -16.65 -8.12 9.21
CA GLY A 92 -16.85 -8.16 10.67
C GLY A 92 -15.60 -8.12 11.57
N ALA A 93 -14.41 -8.50 11.08
CA ALA A 93 -13.15 -8.43 11.84
C ALA A 93 -11.88 -8.53 10.97
N LYS A 94 -12.01 -8.45 9.64
CA LYS A 94 -10.87 -8.68 8.71
C LYS A 94 -10.10 -7.41 8.36
N LEU A 95 -10.40 -6.27 9.02
CA LEU A 95 -9.66 -5.02 8.86
C LEU A 95 -8.18 -5.17 9.19
N ALA A 96 -7.86 -5.90 10.25
CA ALA A 96 -6.47 -6.21 10.60
C ALA A 96 -5.76 -6.99 9.48
N THR A 97 -6.46 -7.96 8.86
CA THR A 97 -5.93 -8.73 7.72
C THR A 97 -5.74 -7.85 6.49
N LEU A 98 -6.68 -6.96 6.17
CA LEU A 98 -6.54 -6.04 5.05
C LEU A 98 -5.35 -5.10 5.23
N LEU A 99 -5.25 -4.46 6.40
CA LEU A 99 -4.11 -3.59 6.74
C LEU A 99 -2.79 -4.35 6.72
N PHE A 100 -2.79 -5.63 7.13
CA PHE A 100 -1.62 -6.49 7.09
C PHE A 100 -1.15 -6.79 5.66
N ILE A 101 -2.07 -7.10 4.75
CA ILE A 101 -1.75 -7.35 3.35
C ILE A 101 -1.29 -6.08 2.65
N LEU A 102 -1.90 -4.95 3.00
CA LEU A 102 -1.54 -3.62 2.51
C LEU A 102 -0.38 -2.99 3.29
N ALA A 103 0.30 -3.72 4.18
CA ALA A 103 1.32 -3.14 5.07
C ALA A 103 2.41 -2.40 4.29
N VAL A 104 2.84 -2.93 3.14
CA VAL A 104 3.88 -2.31 2.29
C VAL A 104 3.36 -1.08 1.53
N PRO A 105 2.24 -1.13 0.77
CA PRO A 105 1.63 0.07 0.19
C PRO A 105 1.34 1.17 1.22
N PHE A 106 0.87 0.77 2.41
CA PHE A 106 0.56 1.68 3.50
C PHE A 106 1.83 2.27 4.11
N ALA A 107 2.85 1.45 4.33
CA ALA A 107 4.17 1.89 4.78
C ALA A 107 4.77 2.94 3.85
N ASP A 108 4.67 2.74 2.53
CA ASP A 108 5.15 3.71 1.53
C ASP A 108 4.37 5.03 1.60
N ALA A 109 3.03 4.96 1.71
CA ALA A 109 2.21 6.16 1.90
C ALA A 109 2.56 6.90 3.21
N VAL A 110 2.71 6.19 4.32
CA VAL A 110 3.10 6.74 5.62
C VAL A 110 4.52 7.31 5.59
N PHE A 111 5.44 6.66 4.88
CA PHE A 111 6.81 7.14 4.68
C PHE A 111 6.81 8.53 4.05
N VAL A 112 6.02 8.75 3.00
CA VAL A 112 5.89 10.07 2.36
C VAL A 112 5.29 11.11 3.30
N ILE A 113 4.25 10.74 4.06
CA ILE A 113 3.61 11.67 5.01
C ILE A 113 4.59 12.07 6.12
N LEU A 114 5.29 11.11 6.72
CA LEU A 114 6.25 11.37 7.80
C LEU A 114 7.44 12.19 7.32
N LYS A 115 8.02 11.84 6.16
CA LYS A 115 9.13 12.61 5.56
C LYS A 115 8.73 14.08 5.36
N ARG A 116 7.48 14.35 4.96
CA ARG A 116 6.95 15.71 4.78
C ARG A 116 6.76 16.45 6.09
N LEU A 117 6.18 15.80 7.10
CA LEU A 117 6.01 16.38 8.45
C LEU A 117 7.35 16.80 9.06
N PHE A 118 8.38 15.96 8.95
CA PHE A 118 9.72 16.27 9.48
C PHE A 118 10.48 17.30 8.63
N SER A 119 10.17 17.41 7.33
CA SER A 119 10.80 18.40 6.44
C SER A 119 10.11 19.78 6.50
N GLY A 120 9.02 19.94 7.26
CA GLY A 120 8.29 21.22 7.38
C GLY A 120 7.58 21.69 6.10
N HIS A 121 7.46 20.84 5.08
CA HIS A 121 6.80 21.16 3.82
C HIS A 121 5.30 20.86 3.89
N SER A 122 4.48 21.67 3.20
CA SER A 122 3.02 21.51 3.17
C SER A 122 2.61 20.13 2.67
N ILE A 123 1.75 19.46 3.43
CA ILE A 123 1.24 18.10 3.17
C ILE A 123 0.43 18.05 1.86
N PHE A 124 -0.10 19.19 1.42
CA PHE A 124 -1.01 19.34 0.28
C PHE A 124 -0.34 19.63 -1.06
N ILE A 125 0.98 19.88 -1.10
CA ILE A 125 1.72 20.12 -2.35
C ILE A 125 2.35 18.80 -2.81
N SER A 126 2.08 18.42 -4.07
CA SER A 126 2.43 17.12 -4.65
C SER A 126 3.90 17.02 -5.04
N ASP A 127 4.83 17.11 -4.08
CA ASP A 127 6.24 16.79 -4.35
C ASP A 127 6.50 15.28 -4.12
N GLY A 128 6.60 14.57 -5.24
CA GLY A 128 6.61 13.12 -5.39
C GLY A 128 7.97 12.46 -5.24
N GLN A 129 8.36 12.16 -4.00
CA GLN A 129 9.42 11.18 -3.71
C GLN A 129 8.87 10.06 -2.82
N HIS A 130 8.08 9.18 -3.43
CA HIS A 130 7.67 7.92 -2.84
C HIS A 130 8.84 6.93 -2.81
N PHE A 131 8.74 5.86 -2.01
CA PHE A 131 9.77 4.82 -1.92
C PHE A 131 10.11 4.22 -3.30
N HIS A 132 9.10 4.08 -4.15
CA HIS A 132 9.27 3.60 -5.51
C HIS A 132 10.09 4.55 -6.41
N HIS A 133 10.11 5.86 -6.15
CA HIS A 133 11.00 6.79 -6.85
C HIS A 133 12.46 6.59 -6.44
N HIS A 134 12.75 6.37 -5.15
CA HIS A 134 14.10 5.99 -4.72
C HIS A 134 14.55 4.67 -5.34
N LEU A 135 13.66 3.68 -5.48
CA LEU A 135 13.99 2.42 -6.18
C LEU A 135 14.30 2.64 -7.66
N LEU A 136 13.55 3.52 -8.34
CA LEU A 136 13.85 3.92 -9.72
C LEU A 136 15.20 4.63 -9.83
N GLU A 137 15.53 5.51 -8.88
CA GLU A 137 16.84 6.20 -8.80
C GLU A 137 18.00 5.23 -8.53
N LEU A 138 17.74 4.11 -7.84
CA LEU A 138 18.69 3.01 -7.64
C LEU A 138 18.84 2.10 -8.88
N GLY A 139 18.15 2.40 -9.98
CA GLY A 139 18.26 1.68 -11.26
C GLY A 139 17.30 0.51 -11.42
N TRP A 140 16.30 0.36 -10.54
CA TRP A 140 15.29 -0.69 -10.69
C TRP A 140 14.31 -0.37 -11.80
N SER A 141 13.82 -1.40 -12.51
CA SER A 141 12.76 -1.23 -13.51
C SER A 141 11.39 -1.12 -12.85
N ARG A 142 10.44 -0.42 -13.51
CA ARG A 142 9.05 -0.30 -13.04
C ARG A 142 8.40 -1.66 -12.78
N GLN A 143 8.70 -2.65 -13.62
CA GLN A 143 8.23 -4.03 -13.47
C GLN A 143 8.77 -4.70 -12.21
N GLN A 144 10.07 -4.53 -11.92
CA GLN A 144 10.69 -5.10 -10.71
C GLN A 144 10.03 -4.55 -9.45
N ILE A 145 9.72 -3.25 -9.44
CA ILE A 145 9.04 -2.62 -8.30
C ILE A 145 7.61 -3.15 -8.16
N ALA A 146 6.85 -3.26 -9.24
CA ALA A 146 5.50 -3.84 -9.19
C ALA A 146 5.51 -5.29 -8.66
N ILE A 147 6.41 -6.13 -9.16
CA ILE A 147 6.57 -7.53 -8.72
C ILE A 147 6.99 -7.60 -7.26
N LEU A 148 7.86 -6.71 -6.79
CA LEU A 148 8.26 -6.62 -5.38
C LEU A 148 7.04 -6.34 -4.50
N TYR A 149 6.20 -5.36 -4.84
CA TYR A 149 4.99 -5.06 -4.08
C TYR A 149 4.01 -6.25 -4.07
N TRP A 150 3.82 -6.91 -5.20
CA TRP A 150 2.97 -8.10 -5.27
C TRP A 150 3.53 -9.25 -4.43
N SER A 151 4.84 -9.45 -4.44
CA SER A 151 5.51 -10.49 -3.66
C SER A 151 5.31 -10.26 -2.17
N PHE A 152 5.46 -9.01 -1.70
CA PHE A 152 5.15 -8.66 -0.32
C PHE A 152 3.67 -8.83 0.01
N SER A 153 2.76 -8.36 -0.83
CA SER A 153 1.31 -8.55 -0.62
C SER A 153 0.92 -10.02 -0.58
N LEU A 154 1.51 -10.87 -1.42
CA LEU A 154 1.32 -12.33 -1.38
C LEU A 154 1.87 -12.93 -0.09
N LEU A 155 3.09 -12.56 0.31
CA LEU A 155 3.72 -13.04 1.54
C LEU A 155 2.89 -12.67 2.77
N PHE A 156 2.48 -11.41 2.91
CA PHE A 156 1.64 -10.97 4.01
C PHE A 156 0.23 -11.58 3.94
N GLY A 157 -0.30 -11.81 2.74
CA GLY A 157 -1.53 -12.56 2.53
C GLY A 157 -1.48 -13.99 3.05
N ILE A 158 -0.42 -14.74 2.72
CA ILE A 158 -0.20 -16.10 3.23
C ILE A 158 -0.05 -16.08 4.74
N LEU A 159 0.81 -15.20 5.27
CA LEU A 159 0.99 -15.04 6.72
C LEU A 159 -0.33 -14.68 7.42
N SER A 160 -1.22 -13.92 6.75
CA SER A 160 -2.51 -13.54 7.33
C SER A 160 -3.44 -14.74 7.56
N LEU A 161 -3.26 -15.84 6.83
CA LEU A 161 -4.05 -17.06 6.98
C LEU A 161 -3.56 -17.95 8.12
N VAL A 162 -2.31 -17.78 8.55
CA VAL A 162 -1.64 -18.60 9.57
C VAL A 162 -1.56 -17.86 10.91
N LEU A 163 -1.31 -16.55 10.90
CA LEU A 163 -1.11 -15.75 12.10
C LEU A 163 -2.44 -15.40 12.79
N ASN A 164 -2.39 -15.33 14.11
CA ASN A 164 -3.48 -14.81 14.94
C ASN A 164 -3.52 -13.28 14.90
N SER A 165 -4.67 -12.68 15.25
CA SER A 165 -4.88 -11.22 15.22
C SER A 165 -3.82 -10.45 16.01
N TRP A 166 -3.42 -10.96 17.19
CA TRP A 166 -2.36 -10.36 18.01
C TRP A 166 -0.99 -10.37 17.32
N GLN A 167 -0.62 -11.50 16.71
CA GLN A 167 0.66 -11.64 16.00
C GLN A 167 0.74 -10.72 14.78
N LYS A 168 -0.36 -10.57 14.03
CA LYS A 168 -0.45 -9.61 12.92
C LYS A 168 -0.19 -8.18 13.40
N PHE A 169 -0.78 -7.81 14.53
CA PHE A 169 -0.59 -6.48 15.12
C PHE A 169 0.86 -6.23 15.55
N LEU A 170 1.51 -7.20 16.17
CA LEU A 170 2.94 -7.11 16.54
C LEU A 170 3.83 -6.92 15.31
N VAL A 171 3.62 -7.70 14.25
CA VAL A 171 4.41 -7.59 13.01
C VAL A 171 4.23 -6.21 12.37
N LEU A 172 3.01 -5.65 12.37
CA LEU A 172 2.77 -4.28 11.90
C LEU A 172 3.57 -3.26 12.71
N ILE A 173 3.53 -3.34 14.05
CA ILE A 173 4.28 -2.43 14.93
C ILE A 173 5.78 -2.49 14.62
N ILE A 174 6.33 -3.71 14.50
CA ILE A 174 7.76 -3.90 14.20
C ILE A 174 8.10 -3.27 12.85
N LEU A 175 7.28 -3.50 11.81
CA LEU A 175 7.50 -2.97 10.47
C LEU A 175 7.46 -1.44 10.45
N PHE A 176 6.44 -0.81 11.07
CA PHE A 176 6.37 0.65 11.17
C PHE A 176 7.49 1.24 12.01
N SER A 177 7.89 0.59 13.10
CA SER A 177 9.01 1.04 13.94
C SER A 177 10.34 0.98 13.18
N PHE A 178 10.59 -0.10 12.43
CA PHE A 178 11.77 -0.23 11.58
C PHE A 178 11.83 0.85 10.50
N LEU A 179 10.71 1.10 9.81
CA LEU A 179 10.62 2.17 8.81
C LEU A 179 10.83 3.55 9.43
N PHE A 180 10.26 3.81 10.60
CA PHE A 180 10.45 5.05 11.33
C PHE A 180 11.93 5.27 11.69
N LEU A 181 12.63 4.23 12.17
CA LEU A 181 14.06 4.28 12.47
C LEU A 181 14.90 4.55 11.21
N LEU A 182 14.60 3.89 10.09
CA LEU A 182 15.27 4.15 8.81
C LEU A 182 15.08 5.61 8.36
N ILE A 183 13.86 6.16 8.47
CA ILE A 183 13.58 7.57 8.16
C ILE A 183 14.42 8.48 9.06
N PHE A 184 14.43 8.23 10.37
CA PHE A 184 15.17 9.04 11.32
C PHE A 184 16.68 9.03 11.03
N GLN A 185 17.24 7.87 10.65
CA GLN A 185 18.64 7.76 10.25
C GLN A 185 18.94 8.53 8.95
N VAL A 186 18.10 8.38 7.91
CA VAL A 186 18.28 9.10 6.63
C VAL A 186 18.15 10.61 6.83
N SER A 187 17.17 11.07 7.62
CA SER A 187 16.96 12.49 7.95
C SER A 187 18.17 13.09 8.68
N ARG A 188 18.80 12.35 9.59
CA ARG A 188 20.05 12.79 10.24
C ARG A 188 21.21 12.94 9.25
N HIS A 189 21.27 12.11 8.21
CA HIS A 189 22.33 12.19 7.20
C HIS A 189 22.15 13.33 6.21
N THR A 190 20.92 13.72 5.88
CA THR A 190 20.65 14.85 4.97
C THR A 190 20.83 16.22 5.65
N SER A 191 20.48 16.36 6.93
CA SER A 191 20.65 17.62 7.68
C SER A 191 22.12 18.02 7.91
N LYS A 192 23.07 17.08 7.92
CA LYS A 192 24.51 17.40 8.09
C LYS A 192 25.18 18.03 6.86
N LYS A 193 24.52 18.05 5.69
CA LYS A 193 25.12 18.51 4.43
C LYS A 193 24.82 19.97 4.05
N SER A 194 24.03 20.71 4.83
CA SER A 194 23.52 22.04 4.46
C SER A 194 24.13 23.23 5.24
N ASN A 195 25.30 23.11 5.86
CA ASN A 195 26.00 24.27 6.42
C ASN A 195 27.26 24.58 5.60
N PRO A 196 27.18 25.40 4.54
CA PRO A 196 28.37 26.14 4.10
C PRO A 196 28.66 27.26 5.13
N PRO A 197 29.94 27.49 5.49
CA PRO A 197 30.30 28.65 6.29
C PRO A 197 29.97 29.91 5.49
N PHE A 198 29.13 30.79 6.06
CA PHE A 198 28.88 32.12 5.51
C PHE A 198 30.22 32.85 5.38
N HIS A 199 30.68 33.07 4.15
CA HIS A 199 31.74 34.02 3.88
C HIS A 199 31.19 35.42 4.15
N SER A 200 31.76 36.08 5.16
CA SER A 200 31.70 37.53 5.32
C SER A 200 32.34 38.18 4.11
N GLN A 201 31.57 38.97 3.35
CA GLN A 201 32.13 39.97 2.46
C GLN A 201 31.75 41.35 3.01
N ASN A 202 32.78 42.02 3.54
CA ASN A 202 32.86 43.47 3.68
C ASN A 202 33.13 44.09 2.31
#